data_AF-A0A1Y1KLR3-F1
#
_entry.id   AF-A0A1Y1KLR3-F1
#
_cell.length_a   1.000
_cell.length_b   1.000
_cell.length_c   1.000
_cell.angle_alpha   90.00
_cell.angle_beta   90.00
_cell.angle_gamma   90.00
#
_symmetry.space_group_name_H-M   'P 1'
#
loop_
_entity.id
_entity.type
_entity.pdbx_description
1 polymer ?
#
loop_
_entity_poly.entity_id
_entity_poly.type
_entity_poly.pdbx_seq_one_letter_code
_entity_poly.pdbx_strand_id
1 'polypeptide(L)'
;VLAKMSDNELTAAVVALLVSVVALMATFMQVLQQYHASARGCTQCNEKAMGEWAKSKSRKFSWEELRYEVQFDAPVIFVSAPTNERGSVPDAEIFPPKGTQQSLEETGTNSEVDLRKEYA
;
A
#
# COMPACT_ATOMS: atom_id res chain seq x y z
N VAL A 1 19.57 -4.77 -57.16
CA VAL A 1 20.94 -4.81 -56.60
C VAL A 1 20.82 -5.24 -55.15
N LEU A 2 20.93 -6.55 -54.89
CA LEU A 2 20.99 -7.09 -53.52
C LEU A 2 22.39 -6.76 -53.00
N ALA A 3 22.48 -5.71 -52.17
CA ALA A 3 23.73 -5.35 -51.50
C ALA A 3 24.13 -6.53 -50.60
N LYS A 4 25.25 -7.16 -50.91
CA LYS A 4 25.86 -8.19 -50.09
C LYS A 4 26.38 -7.48 -48.83
N MET A 5 25.59 -7.52 -47.75
CA MET A 5 26.00 -7.01 -46.44
C MET A 5 27.32 -7.68 -46.06
N SER A 6 28.33 -6.87 -45.71
CA SER A 6 29.64 -7.41 -45.36
C SER A 6 29.55 -8.19 -44.04
N ASP A 7 30.39 -9.21 -43.87
CA ASP A 7 30.34 -10.08 -42.68
C ASP A 7 30.52 -9.29 -41.36
N ASN A 8 31.24 -8.18 -41.43
CA ASN A 8 31.40 -7.22 -40.33
C ASN A 8 30.10 -6.47 -40.01
N GLU A 9 29.37 -6.02 -41.03
CA GLU A 9 28.06 -5.37 -40.84
C GLU A 9 27.04 -6.36 -40.28
N LEU A 10 27.02 -7.60 -40.77
CA LEU A 10 26.14 -8.65 -40.28
C LEU A 10 26.44 -8.96 -38.80
N THR A 11 27.72 -9.11 -38.46
CA THR A 11 28.16 -9.34 -37.08
C THR A 11 27.80 -8.17 -36.17
N ALA A 12 28.05 -6.94 -36.61
CA ALA A 12 27.69 -5.74 -35.87
C ALA A 12 26.17 -5.65 -35.65
N ALA A 13 25.36 -5.98 -36.66
CA ALA A 13 23.91 -5.99 -36.56
C ALA A 13 23.39 -7.03 -35.55
N VAL A 14 23.96 -8.24 -35.57
CA VAL A 14 23.61 -9.30 -34.60
C VAL A 14 23.97 -8.90 -33.17
N VAL A 15 25.17 -8.33 -32.97
CA VAL A 15 25.60 -7.85 -31.65
C VAL A 15 24.70 -6.71 -31.16
N ALA A 16 24.38 -5.75 -32.02
CA ALA A 16 23.49 -4.64 -31.68
C ALA A 16 22.08 -5.13 -31.28
N LEU A 17 21.56 -6.16 -31.96
CA LEU A 17 20.28 -6.77 -31.61
C LEU A 17 20.33 -7.41 -30.21
N LEU A 18 21.38 -8.18 -29.92
CA LEU A 18 21.56 -8.81 -28.62
C LEU A 18 21.68 -7.77 -27.50
N VAL A 19 22.47 -6.72 -27.70
CA VAL A 19 22.63 -5.63 -26.72
C VAL A 19 21.30 -4.91 -26.49
N SER A 20 20.54 -4.64 -27.55
CA SER A 20 19.24 -3.97 -27.45
C SER A 20 18.22 -4.83 -26.69
N VAL A 21 18.20 -6.14 -26.92
CA VAL A 21 17.32 -7.09 -26.21
C VAL A 21 17.68 -7.16 -24.73
N VAL A 22 18.96 -7.25 -24.39
CA VAL A 22 19.42 -7.23 -22.99
C VAL A 22 19.09 -5.90 -22.32
N ALA A 23 19.33 -4.78 -23.01
CA ALA A 23 18.99 -3.46 -22.50
C ALA A 23 17.48 -3.32 -22.24
N LEU A 24 16.63 -3.81 -23.15
CA LEU A 24 15.18 -3.79 -22.98
C LEU A 24 14.72 -4.61 -21.76
N MET A 25 15.30 -5.79 -21.54
CA MET A 25 14.99 -6.59 -20.36
C MET A 25 15.42 -5.89 -19.07
N ALA A 26 16.59 -5.26 -19.07
CA ALA A 26 17.09 -4.52 -17.92
C ALA A 26 16.20 -3.32 -17.57
N THR A 27 15.78 -2.53 -18.58
CA THR A 27 14.90 -1.37 -18.36
C THR A 27 13.51 -1.78 -17.91
N PHE A 28 12.96 -2.89 -18.43
CA PHE A 28 11.68 -3.43 -17.95
C PHE A 28 11.75 -3.83 -16.46
N MET A 29 12.83 -4.51 -16.06
CA MET A 29 13.07 -4.89 -14.66
C MET A 29 13.24 -3.65 -13.76
N GLN A 30 13.93 -2.61 -14.24
CA GLN A 30 14.11 -1.36 -13.50
C GLN A 30 12.77 -0.66 -13.25
N VAL A 31 11.91 -0.56 -14.27
CA VAL A 31 10.58 0.05 -14.12
C VAL A 31 9.71 -0.74 -13.14
N LEU A 32 9.74 -2.07 -13.19
CA LEU A 32 9.02 -2.91 -12.23
C LEU A 32 9.52 -2.71 -10.79
N GLN A 33 10.83 -2.66 -10.59
CA GLN A 33 11.40 -2.40 -9.26
C GLN A 33 11.00 -1.02 -8.74
N GLN A 34 11.02 0.02 -9.58
CA GLN A 34 10.57 1.37 -9.23
C GLN A 34 9.07 1.40 -8.89
N TYR A 35 8.26 0.70 -9.67
CA TYR A 35 6.84 0.56 -9.45
C TYR A 35 6.54 -0.12 -8.09
N HIS A 36 7.23 -1.21 -7.77
CA HIS A 36 7.09 -1.86 -6.46
C HIS A 36 7.58 -0.99 -5.30
N ALA A 37 8.69 -0.27 -5.47
CA ALA A 37 9.23 0.63 -4.46
C ALA A 37 8.34 1.87 -4.19
N SER A 38 7.47 2.22 -5.15
CA SER A 38 6.51 3.32 -5.02
C SER A 38 5.28 2.97 -4.17
N ALA A 39 5.01 1.68 -3.90
CA ALA A 39 3.89 1.21 -3.08
C ALA A 39 4.05 1.49 -1.57
N ARG A 40 4.61 2.65 -1.21
CA ARG A 40 4.98 3.05 0.16
C ARG A 40 3.79 3.24 1.09
N GLY A 41 2.58 3.46 0.57
CA GLY A 41 1.36 3.62 1.39
C GLY A 41 1.09 2.42 2.30
N CYS A 42 1.51 1.22 1.89
CA CYS A 42 1.33 -0.02 2.64
C CYS A 42 2.14 -0.05 3.97
N THR A 43 3.28 0.67 4.03
CA THR A 43 4.15 0.70 5.22
C THR A 43 3.62 1.61 6.33
N GLN A 44 2.81 2.61 5.95
CA GLN A 44 2.16 3.53 6.89
C GLN A 44 0.90 2.92 7.50
N CYS A 45 0.27 1.96 6.82
CA CYS A 45 -0.87 1.20 7.34
C CYS A 45 -0.40 -0.06 8.11
N ASN A 46 0.48 0.12 9.10
CA ASN A 46 0.94 -0.95 9.99
C ASN A 46 0.23 -0.86 11.34
N GLU A 47 0.19 -1.96 12.08
CA GLU A 47 -0.38 -2.05 13.44
C GLU A 47 0.24 -1.03 14.40
N LYS A 48 1.52 -0.69 14.21
CA LYS A 48 2.17 0.39 14.97
C LYS A 48 1.58 1.79 14.75
N ALA A 49 1.03 2.06 13.56
CA ALA A 49 0.49 3.37 13.21
C ALA A 49 -1.03 3.44 13.38
N MET A 50 -1.72 2.32 13.12
CA MET A 50 -3.18 2.26 13.11
C MET A 50 -3.79 1.41 14.24
N GLY A 51 -2.96 0.76 15.07
CA GLY A 51 -3.45 -0.20 16.05
C GLY A 51 -4.16 -1.38 15.38
N GLU A 52 -5.22 -1.90 16.04
CA GLU A 52 -5.98 -3.04 15.52
C GLU A 52 -6.68 -2.75 14.19
N TRP A 53 -6.90 -1.48 13.83
CA TRP A 53 -7.46 -1.08 12.54
C TRP A 53 -6.59 -1.50 11.35
N ALA A 54 -5.30 -1.78 11.57
CA ALA A 54 -4.44 -2.36 10.54
C ALA A 54 -4.93 -3.73 10.04
N LYS A 55 -5.72 -4.47 10.83
CA LYS A 55 -6.32 -5.76 10.44
C LYS A 55 -7.36 -5.61 9.33
N SER A 56 -7.98 -4.44 9.17
CA SER A 56 -8.97 -4.15 8.10
C SER A 56 -8.36 -3.99 6.71
N LYS A 57 -7.03 -3.97 6.62
CA LYS A 57 -6.30 -3.68 5.38
C LYS A 57 -6.52 -4.75 4.31
N SER A 58 -7.00 -4.32 3.15
CA SER A 58 -7.11 -5.13 1.95
C SER A 58 -6.27 -4.56 0.81
N ARG A 59 -5.76 -5.45 -0.05
CA ARG A 59 -4.90 -5.10 -1.18
C ARG A 59 -5.61 -5.49 -2.46
N LYS A 60 -6.07 -4.50 -3.23
CA LYS A 60 -6.74 -4.72 -4.52
C LYS A 60 -5.83 -4.28 -5.66
N PHE A 61 -5.77 -5.10 -6.70
CA PHE A 61 -5.04 -4.76 -7.92
C PHE A 61 -5.99 -4.08 -8.90
N SER A 62 -5.74 -2.81 -9.21
CA SER A 62 -6.47 -2.07 -10.23
C SER A 62 -5.79 -2.27 -11.58
N TRP A 63 -6.48 -2.96 -12.49
CA TRP A 63 -5.99 -3.20 -13.85
C TRP A 63 -6.02 -1.93 -14.72
N GLU A 64 -6.92 -0.99 -14.42
CA GLU A 64 -7.10 0.24 -15.20
C GLU A 64 -5.94 1.22 -15.03
N GLU A 65 -5.43 1.32 -13.80
CA GLU A 65 -4.31 2.20 -13.45
C GLU A 65 -3.00 1.42 -13.28
N LEU A 66 -3.04 0.10 -13.54
CA LEU A 66 -1.97 -0.87 -13.29
C LEU A 66 -1.31 -0.60 -11.93
N ARG A 67 -2.08 -0.43 -10.85
CA ARG A 67 -1.57 -0.10 -9.50
C ARG A 67 -2.24 -0.94 -8.41
N TYR A 68 -1.48 -1.22 -7.35
CA TYR A 68 -2.04 -1.77 -6.12
C TYR A 68 -2.65 -0.64 -5.29
N GLU A 69 -3.93 -0.73 -5.01
CA GLU A 69 -4.61 0.13 -4.05
C GLU A 69 -4.61 -0.57 -2.68
N VAL A 70 -4.30 0.19 -1.63
CA VAL A 70 -4.43 -0.26 -0.24
C VAL A 70 -5.70 0.37 0.30
N GLN A 71 -6.70 -0.45 0.55
CA GLN A 71 -7.95 -0.03 1.18
C GLN A 71 -7.86 -0.40 2.67
N PHE A 72 -8.24 0.54 3.54
CA PHE A 72 -8.28 0.33 4.98
C PHE A 72 -9.45 1.11 5.56
N ASP A 73 -10.01 0.60 6.64
CA ASP A 73 -11.04 1.31 7.39
C ASP A 73 -10.36 2.15 8.49
N ALA A 74 -10.82 3.38 8.67
CA ALA A 74 -10.31 4.29 9.69
C ALA A 74 -11.46 4.88 10.51
N PRO A 75 -11.31 4.99 11.85
CA PRO A 75 -12.37 5.49 12.69
C PRO A 75 -12.56 6.99 12.51
N VAL A 76 -13.82 7.44 12.52
CA VAL A 76 -14.16 8.87 12.62
C VAL A 76 -14.32 9.21 14.09
N ILE A 77 -13.31 9.87 14.67
CA ILE A 77 -13.32 10.30 16.06
C ILE A 77 -13.92 11.70 16.13
N PHE A 78 -14.96 11.85 16.94
CA PHE A 78 -15.60 13.14 17.20
C PHE A 78 -15.96 13.27 18.68
N VAL A 79 -16.07 14.50 19.15
CA VAL A 79 -16.45 14.80 20.53
C VAL A 79 -17.91 15.20 20.56
N SER A 80 -18.69 14.60 21.46
CA SER A 80 -20.09 14.95 21.66
C SER A 80 -20.53 14.73 23.10
N ALA A 81 -21.73 15.22 23.45
CA ALA A 81 -22.32 14.94 24.75
C ALA A 81 -22.57 13.42 24.90
N PRO A 82 -22.51 12.85 26.13
CA PRO A 82 -22.65 11.40 26.34
C PRO A 82 -23.97 10.78 25.85
N THR A 83 -24.99 11.61 25.66
CA THR A 83 -26.34 11.22 25.22
C THR A 83 -26.58 11.49 23.73
N ASN A 84 -25.53 11.81 22.97
CA ASN A 84 -25.67 12.12 21.55
C ASN A 84 -25.67 10.83 20.72
N GLU A 85 -26.79 10.60 20.03
CA GLU A 85 -26.96 9.46 19.12
C GLU A 85 -26.73 9.84 17.65
N ARG A 86 -26.38 11.11 17.35
CA ARG A 86 -26.12 11.58 15.99
C ARG A 86 -24.62 11.73 15.73
N GLY A 87 -24.08 10.87 14.88
CA GLY A 87 -22.67 10.91 14.48
C GLY A 87 -22.40 11.86 13.32
N SER A 88 -21.12 12.07 13.01
CA SER A 88 -20.70 12.84 11.83
C SER A 88 -20.95 12.11 10.50
N VAL A 89 -21.16 10.79 10.56
CA VAL A 89 -21.43 9.94 9.40
C VAL A 89 -22.89 9.48 9.45
N PRO A 90 -23.71 9.75 8.42
CA PRO A 90 -25.08 9.24 8.33
C PRO A 90 -25.11 7.70 8.38
N ASP A 91 -26.06 7.14 9.12
CA ASP A 91 -26.30 5.69 9.24
C ASP A 91 -25.15 4.84 9.80
N ALA A 92 -24.09 5.46 10.33
CA ALA A 92 -23.01 4.76 11.00
C ALA A 92 -23.31 4.57 12.50
N GLU A 93 -22.99 3.39 13.02
CA GLU A 93 -23.06 3.11 14.45
C GLU A 93 -22.01 3.90 15.23
N ILE A 94 -22.39 4.37 16.43
CA ILE A 94 -21.52 5.16 17.29
C ILE A 94 -21.11 4.29 18.47
N PHE A 95 -19.80 4.17 18.68
CA PHE A 95 -19.22 3.42 19.78
C PHE A 95 -18.70 4.38 20.85
N PRO A 96 -19.49 4.71 21.90
CA PRO A 96 -19.00 5.54 22.99
C PRO A 96 -17.95 4.76 23.81
N PRO A 97 -16.80 5.36 24.15
CA PRO A 97 -15.80 4.71 24.99
C PRO A 97 -16.35 4.46 26.41
N LYS A 98 -16.60 3.20 26.76
CA LYS A 98 -17.12 2.79 28.08
C LYS A 98 -16.05 2.20 29.00
N GLY A 99 -14.86 1.91 28.48
CA GLY A 99 -13.76 1.30 29.24
C GLY A 99 -13.96 -0.19 29.58
N THR A 100 -14.99 -0.82 29.02
CA THR A 100 -15.17 -2.29 29.07
C THR A 100 -14.32 -2.97 28.01
N GLN A 101 -14.01 -4.25 28.18
CA GLN A 101 -13.25 -5.03 27.19
C GLN A 101 -13.95 -5.03 25.81
N GLN A 102 -15.27 -5.13 25.77
CA GLN A 102 -16.05 -5.03 24.54
C GLN A 102 -15.88 -3.66 23.85
N SER A 103 -15.90 -2.56 24.61
CA SER A 103 -15.73 -1.21 24.05
C SER A 103 -14.33 -0.99 23.48
N LEU A 104 -13.32 -1.68 24.03
CA LEU A 104 -11.95 -1.66 23.53
C LEU A 104 -11.85 -2.37 22.17
N GLU A 105 -12.42 -3.58 22.07
CA GLU A 105 -12.45 -4.37 20.83
C GLU A 105 -13.23 -3.67 19.71
N GLU A 106 -14.40 -3.10 20.02
CA GLU A 106 -15.24 -2.36 19.05
C GLU A 106 -14.54 -1.10 18.50
N THR A 107 -13.67 -0.48 19.28
CA THR A 107 -12.94 0.74 18.89
C THR A 107 -11.52 0.46 18.39
N GLY A 108 -11.11 -0.81 18.31
CA GLY A 108 -9.75 -1.23 17.96
C GLY A 108 -8.67 -0.64 18.90
N THR A 109 -9.05 -0.40 20.16
CA THR A 109 -8.18 0.17 21.21
C THR A 109 -7.64 -0.95 22.07
N ASN A 110 -6.33 -0.99 22.28
CA ASN A 110 -5.67 -1.92 23.19
C ASN A 110 -5.49 -1.31 24.60
N SER A 111 -5.78 -2.08 25.65
CA SER A 111 -5.62 -1.66 27.05
C SER A 111 -4.16 -1.67 27.54
N GLU A 112 -3.28 -2.38 26.85
CA GLU A 112 -1.87 -2.58 27.22
C GLU A 112 -0.90 -1.61 26.54
N VAL A 113 -1.24 -0.32 26.42
CA VAL A 113 -0.24 0.68 25.99
C VAL A 113 0.66 1.03 27.18
N ASP A 114 1.71 0.23 27.39
CA ASP A 114 2.80 0.56 28.31
C ASP A 114 3.68 1.64 27.67
N LEU A 115 3.32 2.90 27.92
CA LEU A 115 4.02 4.11 27.42
C LEU A 115 5.54 4.11 27.71
N ARG A 116 6.03 3.27 28.64
CA ARG A 116 7.46 3.18 28.98
C ARG A 116 8.25 2.19 28.14
N LYS A 117 7.61 1.27 27.42
CA LYS A 117 8.32 0.28 26.57
C LYS A 117 8.45 0.69 25.12
N GLU A 118 7.61 1.61 24.63
CA GLU A 118 7.55 1.94 23.21
C GLU A 118 8.56 3.03 22.78
N TYR A 119 9.13 3.76 23.74
CA TYR A 119 10.11 4.84 23.52
C TYR A 119 11.52 4.54 24.10
N ALA A 120 11.76 3.31 24.57
CA ALA A 120 13.06 2.83 25.05
C ALA A 120 13.73 1.97 23.96
#